data_AF-A0A0F7GDP0-F1
#
_entry.id   AF-A0A0F7GDP0-F1
#
_cell.length_a   1.000
_cell.length_b   1.000
_cell.length_c   1.000
_cell.angle_alpha   90.00
_cell.angle_beta   90.00
_cell.angle_gamma   90.00
#
_symmetry.space_group_name_H-M   'P 1'
#
loop_
_entity.id
_entity.type
_entity.pdbx_description
1 polymer ?
#
loop_
_entity_poly.entity_id
_entity_poly.type
_entity_poly.pdbx_seq_one_letter_code
_entity_poly.pdbx_strand_id
1 'polypeptide(L)'
;MALWLGWIPEQTEDYAPALRRIQQDNSLALRLADEGYDFEQFELHDPGFSYPAGYLLRDQNGNLIPENITYIKNYINNHYEAREIALTAPYGPFSAETIISEIQWRSTGPFLIIWAILAVLTFAVDFRDGRYGELLSKGVRRSQILASKVILAAVAAVGFAGAMTLIMTHFGLGAFANMTGFVVPSLGAMLNTSFVLNIFWLSAWMFFTYFLLGGLASLIAFSVTNSYNWAMAITVAVLGIAVGTTQGLTPCNTADYGLFAGSAPVTLGFNFNSLHQFFWLHMENYECYRTPVAAAVIAALFTVLIYMGARLIFMRGRLAMENDR
;
A
#
# COMPACT_ATOMS: atom_id res chain seq x y z
N MET A 1 -6.27 19.63 6.40
CA MET A 1 -4.79 19.67 6.52
C MET A 1 -4.31 18.91 7.75
N ALA A 2 -4.87 19.14 8.95
CA ALA A 2 -4.51 18.40 10.18
C ALA A 2 -4.83 16.88 10.17
N LEU A 3 -5.86 16.44 9.44
CA LEU A 3 -6.21 15.01 9.28
C LEU A 3 -5.16 14.17 8.52
N TRP A 4 -4.26 14.82 7.77
CA TRP A 4 -3.25 14.14 6.95
C TRP A 4 -1.88 14.08 7.63
N LEU A 5 -1.57 15.05 8.50
CA LEU A 5 -0.31 15.12 9.23
C LEU A 5 -0.23 14.11 10.38
N GLY A 6 -1.38 13.69 10.94
CA GLY A 6 -1.43 12.58 11.90
C GLY A 6 -1.38 11.18 11.27
N TRP A 7 -1.26 11.13 9.93
CA TRP A 7 -1.26 9.90 9.12
C TRP A 7 0.06 9.68 8.37
N ILE A 8 1.09 10.44 8.72
CA ILE A 8 2.48 10.05 8.47
C ILE A 8 2.73 8.88 9.43
N PRO A 9 3.06 7.66 8.96
CA PRO A 9 3.02 6.48 9.81
C PRO A 9 4.00 6.60 10.98
N GLU A 10 3.67 5.98 12.12
CA GLU A 10 4.59 5.61 13.21
C GLU A 10 5.91 5.00 12.71
N GLN A 11 5.98 4.50 11.47
CA GLN A 11 7.25 4.09 10.89
C GLN A 11 8.20 5.23 10.51
N THR A 12 7.77 6.47 10.30
CA THR A 12 8.75 7.59 10.32
C THR A 12 9.39 7.73 11.71
N GLU A 13 8.68 7.34 12.77
CA GLU A 13 9.21 7.21 14.12
C GLU A 13 9.95 5.88 14.38
N ASP A 14 9.93 4.88 13.50
CA ASP A 14 10.80 3.68 13.57
C ASP A 14 12.03 3.80 12.66
N TYR A 15 11.87 4.38 11.46
CA TYR A 15 12.89 4.57 10.43
C TYR A 15 13.86 5.70 10.77
N ALA A 16 13.35 6.86 11.20
CA ALA A 16 14.22 7.97 11.61
C ALA A 16 15.13 7.58 12.79
N PRO A 17 14.69 6.89 13.85
CA PRO A 17 15.60 6.43 14.89
C PRO A 17 16.49 5.26 14.48
N ALA A 18 16.18 4.47 13.45
CA ALA A 18 17.12 3.48 12.92
C ALA A 18 18.27 4.15 12.17
N LEU A 19 17.97 5.08 11.25
CA LEU A 19 18.98 5.85 10.53
C LEU A 19 19.75 6.78 11.47
N ARG A 20 19.06 7.44 12.42
CA ARG A 20 19.72 8.25 13.46
C ARG A 20 20.53 7.39 14.42
N ARG A 21 20.14 6.14 14.71
CA ARG A 21 20.98 5.23 15.50
C ARG A 21 22.27 4.91 14.76
N ILE A 22 22.21 4.61 13.46
CA ILE A 22 23.41 4.41 12.62
C ILE A 22 24.31 5.66 12.66
N GLN A 23 23.73 6.86 12.54
CA GLN A 23 24.48 8.13 12.64
C GLN A 23 25.05 8.38 14.06
N GLN A 24 24.29 8.04 15.10
CA GLN A 24 24.73 8.14 16.50
C GLN A 24 25.86 7.14 16.81
N ASP A 25 25.73 5.90 16.36
CA ASP A 25 26.73 4.84 16.51
C ASP A 25 28.01 5.20 15.78
N ASN A 26 27.93 5.77 14.57
CA ASN A 26 29.09 6.34 13.88
C ASN A 26 29.75 7.44 14.71
N SER A 27 28.98 8.42 15.21
CA SER A 27 29.52 9.52 16.02
C SER A 27 30.18 9.03 17.32
N LEU A 28 29.61 8.00 17.95
CA LEU A 28 30.15 7.36 19.15
C LEU A 28 31.44 6.61 18.83
N ALA A 29 31.47 5.84 17.74
CA ALA A 29 32.64 5.09 17.30
C ALA A 29 33.81 6.01 16.96
N LEU A 30 33.57 7.13 16.28
CA LEU A 30 34.59 8.15 16.00
C LEU A 30 35.17 8.76 17.28
N ARG A 31 34.31 9.04 18.27
CA ARG A 31 34.74 9.58 19.56
C ARG A 31 35.58 8.58 20.36
N LEU A 32 35.16 7.32 20.40
CA LEU A 32 35.91 6.25 21.08
C LEU A 32 37.28 6.00 20.41
N ALA A 33 37.37 6.17 19.09
CA ALA A 33 38.65 6.15 18.36
C ALA A 33 39.59 7.26 18.85
N ASP A 34 39.08 8.47 19.03
CA ASP A 34 39.86 9.61 19.53
C ASP A 34 40.32 9.43 20.98
N GLU A 35 39.53 8.75 21.79
CA GLU A 35 39.84 8.42 23.19
C GLU A 35 40.73 7.14 23.32
N GLY A 36 40.93 6.41 22.20
CA GLY A 36 41.77 5.21 22.13
C GLY A 36 41.23 4.03 22.93
N TYR A 37 39.90 3.86 22.96
CA TYR A 37 39.24 2.69 23.54
C TYR A 37 39.17 1.54 22.56
N ASP A 38 39.33 0.31 23.06
CA ASP A 38 39.09 -0.89 22.27
C ASP A 38 37.58 -1.09 22.05
N PHE A 39 37.21 -1.24 20.79
CA PHE A 39 35.82 -1.38 20.32
C PHE A 39 35.21 -2.74 20.66
N GLU A 40 36.00 -3.70 21.17
CA GLU A 40 35.51 -5.01 21.61
C GLU A 40 34.55 -4.96 22.80
N GLN A 41 34.56 -3.85 23.56
CA GLN A 41 33.68 -3.65 24.73
C GLN A 41 32.35 -2.96 24.38
N PHE A 42 32.16 -2.58 23.11
CA PHE A 42 30.97 -1.88 22.65
C PHE A 42 30.23 -2.75 21.63
N GLU A 43 28.98 -3.10 21.92
CA GLU A 43 28.07 -3.64 20.91
C GLU A 43 27.74 -2.53 19.90
N LEU A 44 28.62 -2.31 18.93
CA LEU A 44 28.24 -1.61 17.70
C LEU A 44 27.22 -2.52 17.01
N HIS A 45 25.94 -2.11 17.03
CA HIS A 45 24.81 -2.87 16.50
C HIS A 45 24.81 -2.93 14.96
N ASP A 46 25.91 -3.32 14.33
CA ASP A 46 25.95 -3.58 12.88
C ASP A 46 26.55 -4.97 12.57
N PRO A 47 25.72 -5.95 12.18
CA PRO A 47 26.19 -7.29 11.83
C PRO A 47 27.07 -7.21 10.58
N GLY A 48 28.38 -7.40 10.77
CA GLY A 48 29.37 -7.42 9.68
C GLY A 48 30.51 -6.39 9.84
N PHE A 49 30.43 -5.48 10.81
CA PHE A 49 31.57 -4.63 11.15
C PHE A 49 32.63 -5.45 11.91
N SER A 50 33.82 -5.56 11.35
CA SER A 50 34.97 -6.20 12.01
C SER A 50 36.19 -5.30 11.93
N TYR A 51 36.92 -5.18 13.03
CA TYR A 51 38.09 -4.33 13.07
C TYR A 51 39.22 -4.90 12.18
N PRO A 52 39.89 -4.07 11.37
CA PRO A 52 41.03 -4.53 10.58
C PRO A 52 42.17 -4.96 11.51
N ALA A 53 42.53 -6.24 11.46
CA ALA A 53 43.61 -6.79 12.27
C ALA A 53 44.94 -6.07 12.00
N GLY A 54 45.67 -5.71 13.06
CA GLY A 54 47.00 -5.09 12.97
C GLY A 54 47.07 -3.57 13.11
N TYR A 55 45.93 -2.87 13.25
CA TYR A 55 45.88 -1.43 13.49
C TYR A 55 45.66 -1.10 14.97
N LEU A 56 46.66 -1.31 15.82
CA LEU A 56 46.55 -0.97 17.25
C LEU A 56 46.42 0.55 17.44
N LEU A 57 45.47 0.99 18.27
CA LEU A 57 45.29 2.40 18.60
C LEU A 57 46.36 2.95 19.54
N ARG A 58 47.04 2.06 20.27
CA ARG A 58 48.08 2.37 21.24
C ARG A 58 49.37 1.64 20.96
N ASP A 59 50.49 2.29 21.26
CA ASP A 59 51.80 1.66 21.27
C ASP A 59 51.98 0.78 22.52
N GLN A 60 53.12 0.11 22.62
CA GLN A 60 53.46 -0.76 23.76
C GLN A 60 53.58 0.01 25.10
N ASN A 61 53.63 1.34 25.06
CA ASN A 61 53.71 2.22 26.23
C ASN A 61 52.35 2.85 26.59
N GLY A 62 51.29 2.52 25.86
CA GLY A 62 49.94 3.05 26.07
C GLY A 62 49.69 4.42 25.41
N ASN A 63 50.63 4.97 24.64
CA ASN A 63 50.43 6.22 23.91
C ASN A 63 49.58 5.97 22.66
N LEU A 64 48.74 6.94 22.31
CA LEU A 64 47.93 6.91 21.09
C LEU A 64 48.81 6.96 19.83
N ILE A 65 48.49 6.16 18.82
CA ILE A 65 49.15 6.16 17.50
C ILE A 65 48.28 6.97 16.51
N PRO A 66 48.64 8.23 16.18
CA PRO A 66 47.78 9.13 15.41
C PRO A 66 47.47 8.64 13.99
N GLU A 67 48.42 7.95 13.34
CA GLU A 67 48.21 7.41 11.99
C GLU A 67 47.16 6.30 11.98
N ASN A 68 47.19 5.43 13.00
CA ASN A 68 46.24 4.32 13.12
C ASN A 68 44.85 4.85 13.49
N ILE A 69 44.75 5.82 14.42
CA ILE A 69 43.47 6.48 14.75
C ILE A 69 42.85 7.09 13.49
N THR A 70 43.64 7.79 12.70
CA THR A 70 43.18 8.41 11.44
C THR A 70 42.68 7.36 10.45
N TYR A 71 43.41 6.27 10.28
CA TYR A 71 43.01 5.15 9.42
C TYR A 71 41.68 4.53 9.87
N ILE A 72 41.54 4.27 11.17
CA ILE A 72 40.35 3.64 11.74
C ILE A 72 39.13 4.56 11.66
N LYS A 73 39.30 5.87 11.88
CA LYS A 73 38.21 6.84 11.67
C LYS A 73 37.74 6.87 10.22
N ASN A 74 38.66 6.79 9.25
CA ASN A 74 38.29 6.69 7.84
C ASN A 74 37.60 5.36 7.53
N TYR A 75 38.07 4.25 8.10
CA TYR A 75 37.44 2.93 7.94
C TYR A 75 36.00 2.91 8.49
N ILE A 76 35.79 3.43 9.70
CA ILE A 76 34.47 3.57 10.33
C ILE A 76 33.56 4.44 9.45
N ASN A 77 34.01 5.65 9.07
CA ASN A 77 33.24 6.54 8.21
C ASN A 77 32.83 5.86 6.90
N ASN A 78 33.76 5.21 6.21
CA ASN A 78 33.48 4.52 4.95
C ASN A 78 32.48 3.37 5.12
N HIS A 79 32.58 2.61 6.22
CA HIS A 79 31.66 1.50 6.51
C HIS A 79 30.23 2.01 6.76
N TYR A 80 30.09 3.01 7.63
CA TYR A 80 28.79 3.59 7.97
C TYR A 80 28.17 4.35 6.79
N GLU A 81 28.98 5.06 5.99
CA GLU A 81 28.52 5.72 4.76
C GLU A 81 28.03 4.69 3.72
N ALA A 82 28.79 3.61 3.50
CA ALA A 82 28.37 2.54 2.59
C ALA A 82 27.07 1.87 3.06
N ARG A 83 26.88 1.72 4.37
CA ARG A 83 25.66 1.18 4.97
C ARG A 83 24.47 2.11 4.77
N GLU A 84 24.64 3.40 5.03
CA GLU A 84 23.60 4.42 4.82
C GLU A 84 23.19 4.51 3.35
N ILE A 85 24.16 4.46 2.43
CA ILE A 85 23.90 4.39 0.98
C ILE A 85 23.14 3.11 0.63
N ALA A 86 23.55 1.95 1.13
CA ALA A 86 22.88 0.68 0.83
C ALA A 86 21.42 0.65 1.31
N LEU A 87 21.15 1.27 2.47
CA LEU A 87 19.80 1.31 3.05
C LEU A 87 18.87 2.30 2.34
N THR A 88 19.43 3.39 1.79
CA THR A 88 18.68 4.46 1.11
C THR A 88 18.71 4.38 -0.42
N ALA A 89 19.51 3.46 -0.98
CA ALA A 89 19.56 3.15 -2.41
C ALA A 89 18.18 2.74 -2.95
N PRO A 90 17.94 2.85 -4.27
CA PRO A 90 16.70 2.39 -4.88
C PRO A 90 16.36 0.96 -4.46
N TYR A 91 15.12 0.73 -4.02
CA TYR A 91 14.61 -0.54 -3.48
C TYR A 91 15.23 -0.98 -2.14
N GLY A 92 16.04 -0.14 -1.50
CA GLY A 92 16.47 -0.32 -0.13
C GLY A 92 15.30 -0.16 0.86
N PRO A 93 15.45 -0.68 2.10
CA PRO A 93 14.42 -0.61 3.12
C PRO A 93 14.03 0.83 3.50
N PHE A 94 14.91 1.81 3.29
CA PHE A 94 14.67 3.24 3.56
C PHE A 94 14.71 4.09 2.28
N SER A 95 14.51 3.48 1.11
CA SER A 95 14.45 4.21 -0.15
C SER A 95 13.19 5.07 -0.25
N ALA A 96 13.24 6.11 -1.11
CA ALA A 96 12.09 6.97 -1.36
C ALA A 96 10.87 6.16 -1.86
N GLU A 97 11.11 5.15 -2.69
CA GLU A 97 10.09 4.22 -3.19
C GLU A 97 9.41 3.47 -2.04
N THR A 98 10.20 2.83 -1.16
CA THR A 98 9.67 2.07 -0.02
C THR A 98 8.78 2.95 0.86
N ILE A 99 9.25 4.15 1.19
CA ILE A 99 8.50 5.13 2.00
C ILE A 99 7.20 5.55 1.30
N ILE A 100 7.25 5.88 0.00
CA ILE A 100 6.06 6.28 -0.77
C ILE A 100 5.02 5.14 -0.81
N SER A 101 5.47 3.90 -1.03
CA SER A 101 4.57 2.74 -1.09
C SER A 101 3.86 2.48 0.23
N GLU A 102 4.58 2.57 1.36
CA GLU A 102 4.02 2.33 2.68
C GLU A 102 3.01 3.42 3.08
N ILE A 103 3.32 4.68 2.76
CA ILE A 103 2.39 5.80 2.97
C ILE A 103 1.13 5.59 2.14
N GLN A 104 1.27 5.20 0.88
CA GLN A 104 0.13 4.92 0.01
C GLN A 104 -0.71 3.76 0.51
N TRP A 105 -0.07 2.68 0.98
CA TRP A 105 -0.74 1.52 1.52
C TRP A 105 -1.71 1.86 2.65
N ARG A 106 -1.17 2.49 3.70
CA ARG A 106 -1.90 2.85 4.91
C ARG A 106 -2.98 3.86 4.57
N SER A 107 -2.67 4.77 3.66
CA SER A 107 -3.61 5.76 3.15
C SER A 107 -4.80 5.12 2.44
N THR A 108 -4.61 4.02 1.71
CA THR A 108 -5.64 3.43 0.82
C THR A 108 -6.88 2.97 1.60
N GLY A 109 -6.72 2.44 2.82
CA GLY A 109 -7.79 1.84 3.61
C GLY A 109 -9.02 2.75 3.80
N PRO A 110 -8.90 3.94 4.41
CA PRO A 110 -10.02 4.84 4.59
C PRO A 110 -10.58 5.43 3.31
N PHE A 111 -9.75 5.62 2.27
CA PHE A 111 -10.27 6.04 0.97
C PHE A 111 -11.25 5.04 0.40
N LEU A 112 -11.04 3.74 0.63
CA LEU A 112 -11.98 2.70 0.20
C LEU A 112 -13.34 2.80 0.92
N ILE A 113 -13.42 3.32 2.14
CA ILE A 113 -14.70 3.55 2.83
C ILE A 113 -15.50 4.66 2.15
N ILE A 114 -14.86 5.79 1.86
CA ILE A 114 -15.47 6.88 1.08
C ILE A 114 -15.90 6.34 -0.30
N TRP A 115 -15.06 5.46 -0.88
CA TRP A 115 -15.32 4.80 -2.15
C TRP A 115 -16.56 3.90 -2.12
N ALA A 116 -16.78 3.14 -1.04
CA ALA A 116 -18.00 2.37 -0.83
C ALA A 116 -19.25 3.25 -0.86
N ILE A 117 -19.21 4.40 -0.17
CA ILE A 117 -20.35 5.32 -0.12
C ILE A 117 -20.66 5.83 -1.53
N LEU A 118 -19.64 6.24 -2.28
CA LEU A 118 -19.81 6.67 -3.68
C LEU A 118 -20.36 5.55 -4.58
N ALA A 119 -19.92 4.30 -4.36
CA ALA A 119 -20.43 3.15 -5.09
C ALA A 119 -21.93 2.92 -4.83
N VAL A 120 -22.36 2.96 -3.56
CA VAL A 120 -23.78 2.85 -3.19
C VAL A 120 -24.59 3.96 -3.84
N LEU A 121 -24.16 5.22 -3.72
CA LEU A 121 -24.87 6.34 -4.31
C LEU A 121 -25.01 6.17 -5.83
N THR A 122 -23.93 5.77 -6.51
CA THR A 122 -23.95 5.58 -7.96
C THR A 122 -24.87 4.45 -8.40
N PHE A 123 -24.84 3.31 -7.72
CA PHE A 123 -25.63 2.14 -8.12
C PHE A 123 -27.08 2.20 -7.67
N ALA A 124 -27.32 2.70 -6.45
CA ALA A 124 -28.64 2.71 -5.85
C ALA A 124 -29.50 3.92 -6.28
N VAL A 125 -28.92 5.07 -6.69
CA VAL A 125 -29.70 6.26 -7.11
C VAL A 125 -30.67 5.97 -8.25
N ASP A 126 -30.35 5.06 -9.17
CA ASP A 126 -31.26 4.74 -10.28
C ASP A 126 -32.53 4.01 -9.81
N PHE A 127 -32.47 3.30 -8.68
CA PHE A 127 -33.63 2.66 -8.07
C PHE A 127 -34.52 3.65 -7.30
N ARG A 128 -34.06 4.90 -7.16
CA ARG A 128 -34.77 5.94 -6.42
C ARG A 128 -35.83 6.52 -7.32
N ASP A 129 -37.02 6.74 -6.78
CA ASP A 129 -38.09 7.50 -7.43
C ASP A 129 -38.53 6.95 -8.80
N GLY A 130 -38.35 5.64 -9.05
CA GLY A 130 -38.79 4.98 -10.29
C GLY A 130 -37.99 5.38 -11.55
N ARG A 131 -36.89 6.12 -11.39
CA ARG A 131 -36.07 6.65 -12.49
C ARG A 131 -35.53 5.55 -13.42
N TYR A 132 -35.24 4.38 -12.87
CA TYR A 132 -34.90 3.18 -13.64
C TYR A 132 -36.04 2.74 -14.57
N GLY A 133 -37.28 2.72 -14.08
CA GLY A 133 -38.47 2.40 -14.88
C GLY A 133 -38.70 3.44 -15.99
N GLU A 134 -38.41 4.71 -15.70
CA GLU A 134 -38.50 5.81 -16.67
C GLU A 134 -37.44 5.70 -17.78
N LEU A 135 -36.20 5.34 -17.45
CA LEU A 135 -35.14 5.11 -18.45
C LEU A 135 -35.51 3.94 -19.38
N LEU A 136 -36.10 2.88 -18.82
CA LEU A 136 -36.56 1.74 -19.61
C LEU A 136 -37.78 2.07 -20.47
N SER A 137 -38.73 2.85 -19.96
CA SER A 137 -39.89 3.29 -20.74
C SER A 137 -39.50 4.22 -21.89
N LYS A 138 -38.40 4.96 -21.74
CA LYS A 138 -37.77 5.76 -22.80
C LYS A 138 -36.94 4.94 -23.81
N GLY A 139 -36.94 3.61 -23.70
CA GLY A 139 -36.28 2.70 -24.65
C GLY A 139 -34.77 2.55 -24.43
N VAL A 140 -34.20 3.06 -23.33
CA VAL A 140 -32.79 2.86 -23.00
C VAL A 140 -32.54 1.39 -22.69
N ARG A 141 -31.56 0.77 -23.33
CA ARG A 141 -31.22 -0.63 -23.07
C ARG A 141 -30.55 -0.75 -21.71
N ARG A 142 -30.93 -1.75 -20.91
CA ARG A 142 -30.30 -2.04 -19.60
C ARG A 142 -28.79 -2.20 -19.66
N SER A 143 -28.28 -2.74 -20.77
CA SER A 143 -26.84 -2.86 -21.01
C SER A 143 -26.14 -1.50 -21.11
N GLN A 144 -26.82 -0.47 -21.62
CA GLN A 144 -26.28 0.90 -21.68
C GLN A 144 -26.23 1.55 -20.30
N ILE A 145 -27.24 1.29 -19.44
CA ILE A 145 -27.24 1.76 -18.03
C ILE A 145 -26.12 1.08 -17.23
N LEU A 146 -25.89 -0.22 -17.43
CA LEU A 146 -24.79 -0.91 -16.76
C LEU A 146 -23.42 -0.45 -17.30
N ALA A 147 -23.30 -0.29 -18.62
CA ALA A 147 -22.07 0.20 -19.24
C ALA A 147 -21.70 1.60 -18.74
N SER A 148 -22.67 2.51 -18.58
CA SER A 148 -22.40 3.84 -18.05
C SER A 148 -21.88 3.81 -16.60
N LYS A 149 -22.40 2.92 -15.75
CA LYS A 149 -21.89 2.73 -14.38
C LYS A 149 -20.48 2.18 -14.35
N VAL A 150 -20.16 1.22 -15.21
CA VAL A 150 -18.81 0.64 -15.29
C VAL A 150 -17.80 1.66 -15.83
N ILE A 151 -18.18 2.43 -16.85
CA ILE A 151 -17.35 3.52 -17.39
C ILE A 151 -17.12 4.58 -16.31
N LEU A 152 -18.17 4.98 -15.60
CA LEU A 152 -18.05 5.92 -14.48
C LEU A 152 -17.12 5.39 -13.39
N ALA A 153 -17.26 4.12 -13.03
CA ALA A 153 -16.37 3.47 -12.06
C ALA A 153 -14.91 3.49 -12.53
N ALA A 154 -14.65 3.20 -13.81
CA ALA A 154 -13.30 3.21 -14.38
C ALA A 154 -12.68 4.63 -14.39
N VAL A 155 -13.44 5.63 -14.87
CA VAL A 155 -12.98 7.03 -14.91
C VAL A 155 -12.73 7.56 -13.49
N ALA A 156 -13.66 7.30 -12.56
CA ALA A 156 -13.51 7.71 -11.18
C ALA A 156 -12.30 7.01 -10.53
N ALA A 157 -12.13 5.70 -10.73
CA ALA A 157 -11.00 4.96 -10.19
C ALA A 157 -9.65 5.49 -10.70
N VAL A 158 -9.54 5.80 -11.99
CA VAL A 158 -8.34 6.43 -12.57
C VAL A 158 -8.09 7.81 -11.97
N GLY A 159 -9.12 8.65 -11.86
CA GLY A 159 -8.99 9.99 -11.30
C GLY A 159 -8.54 9.98 -9.84
N PHE A 160 -9.15 9.11 -9.02
CA PHE A 160 -8.78 8.95 -7.61
C PHE A 160 -7.42 8.30 -7.42
N ALA A 161 -7.08 7.29 -8.22
CA ALA A 161 -5.75 6.68 -8.19
C ALA A 161 -4.67 7.69 -8.57
N GLY A 162 -4.92 8.52 -9.59
CA GLY A 162 -4.01 9.59 -10.01
C GLY A 162 -3.80 10.63 -8.91
N ALA A 163 -4.91 11.15 -8.35
CA ALA A 163 -4.86 12.10 -7.25
C ALA A 163 -4.14 11.53 -6.02
N MET A 164 -4.48 10.29 -5.64
CA MET A 164 -3.85 9.61 -4.52
C MET A 164 -2.35 9.43 -4.76
N THR A 165 -1.96 8.87 -5.91
CA THR A 165 -0.55 8.63 -6.24
C THR A 165 0.26 9.93 -6.22
N LEU A 166 -0.29 11.03 -6.77
CA LEU A 166 0.36 12.34 -6.73
C LEU A 166 0.54 12.86 -5.29
N ILE A 167 -0.52 12.80 -4.49
CA ILE A 167 -0.50 13.27 -3.10
C ILE A 167 0.48 12.43 -2.27
N MET A 168 0.43 11.11 -2.39
CA MET A 168 1.29 10.19 -1.64
C MET A 168 2.75 10.30 -2.06
N THR A 169 3.04 10.43 -3.35
CA THR A 169 4.41 10.64 -3.85
C THR A 169 4.97 11.95 -3.31
N HIS A 170 4.19 13.04 -3.33
CA HIS A 170 4.62 14.32 -2.79
C HIS A 170 4.93 14.25 -1.28
N PHE A 171 4.03 13.66 -0.49
CA PHE A 171 4.24 13.50 0.95
C PHE A 171 5.39 12.54 1.27
N GLY A 172 5.53 11.43 0.54
CA GLY A 172 6.61 10.48 0.73
C GLY A 172 7.99 11.06 0.42
N LEU A 173 8.10 11.92 -0.61
CA LEU A 173 9.32 12.68 -0.86
C LEU A 173 9.64 13.67 0.26
N GLY A 174 8.62 14.35 0.80
CA GLY A 174 8.80 15.22 1.97
C GLY A 174 9.27 14.45 3.21
N ALA A 175 8.71 13.26 3.43
CA ALA A 175 9.13 12.37 4.52
C ALA A 175 10.57 11.89 4.32
N PHE A 176 10.93 11.43 3.12
CA PHE A 176 12.30 11.00 2.78
C PHE A 176 13.32 12.12 2.99
N ALA A 177 13.00 13.34 2.57
CA ALA A 177 13.82 14.53 2.78
C ALA A 177 14.13 14.78 4.27
N ASN A 178 13.09 14.70 5.11
CA ASN A 178 13.20 14.93 6.55
C ASN A 178 13.98 13.83 7.27
N MET A 179 13.93 12.59 6.77
CA MET A 179 14.59 11.44 7.40
C MET A 179 16.08 11.36 7.07
N THR A 180 16.46 11.66 5.83
CA THR A 180 17.78 11.30 5.33
C THR A 180 18.70 12.48 5.03
N GLY A 181 18.15 13.69 4.86
CA GLY A 181 18.95 14.86 4.48
C GLY A 181 19.61 14.77 3.09
N PHE A 182 19.36 13.70 2.32
CA PHE A 182 19.90 13.50 0.98
C PHE A 182 19.20 14.36 -0.07
N VAL A 183 19.82 14.43 -1.25
CA VAL A 183 19.22 15.04 -2.44
C VAL A 183 17.93 14.29 -2.79
N VAL A 184 16.82 14.97 -2.63
CA VAL A 184 15.48 14.43 -2.90
C VAL A 184 15.28 14.38 -4.43
N PRO A 185 14.88 13.23 -5.00
CA PRO A 185 14.51 13.18 -6.40
C PRO A 185 13.30 14.10 -6.66
N SER A 186 13.30 14.78 -7.81
CA SER A 186 12.18 15.65 -8.15
C SER A 186 10.89 14.84 -8.32
N LEU A 187 9.74 15.45 -8.01
CA LEU A 187 8.44 14.80 -8.19
C LEU A 187 8.29 14.28 -9.64
N GLY A 188 8.67 15.08 -10.63
CA GLY A 188 8.62 14.68 -12.04
C GLY A 188 9.51 13.49 -12.38
N ALA A 189 10.69 13.38 -11.76
CA ALA A 189 11.55 12.20 -11.93
C ALA A 189 10.90 10.94 -11.36
N MET A 190 10.31 11.04 -10.17
CA MET A 190 9.61 9.91 -9.54
C MET A 190 8.39 9.46 -10.33
N LEU A 191 7.57 10.39 -10.83
CA LEU A 191 6.37 10.06 -11.62
C LEU A 191 6.70 9.31 -12.93
N ASN A 192 7.91 9.47 -13.46
CA ASN A 192 8.36 8.77 -14.66
C ASN A 192 8.93 7.37 -14.37
N THR A 193 9.01 6.95 -13.10
CA THR A 193 9.48 5.62 -12.74
C THR A 193 8.41 4.57 -12.98
N SER A 194 8.83 3.36 -13.37
CA SER A 194 7.94 2.19 -13.45
C SER A 194 7.30 1.88 -12.09
N PHE A 195 7.99 2.18 -11.00
CA PHE A 195 7.50 2.03 -9.64
C PHE A 195 6.21 2.84 -9.39
N VAL A 196 6.23 4.16 -9.66
CA VAL A 196 5.05 5.01 -9.45
C VAL A 196 3.92 4.64 -10.41
N LEU A 197 4.23 4.21 -11.63
CA LEU A 197 3.22 3.69 -12.55
C LEU A 197 2.55 2.41 -12.03
N ASN A 198 3.32 1.49 -11.44
CA ASN A 198 2.76 0.28 -10.81
C ASN A 198 1.87 0.62 -9.61
N ILE A 199 2.27 1.61 -8.81
CA ILE A 199 1.47 2.17 -7.73
C ILE A 199 0.13 2.69 -8.25
N PHE A 200 0.17 3.54 -9.28
CA PHE A 200 -1.02 4.10 -9.88
C PHE A 200 -1.97 3.00 -10.39
N TRP A 201 -1.44 2.03 -11.14
CA TRP A 201 -2.25 0.97 -11.70
C TRP A 201 -2.86 0.07 -10.62
N LEU A 202 -2.10 -0.35 -9.61
CA LEU A 202 -2.65 -1.19 -8.55
C LEU A 202 -3.75 -0.45 -7.79
N SER A 203 -3.55 0.83 -7.45
CA SER A 203 -4.59 1.64 -6.81
C SER A 203 -5.82 1.80 -7.70
N ALA A 204 -5.65 2.03 -9.00
CA ALA A 204 -6.77 2.12 -9.94
C ALA A 204 -7.55 0.80 -9.99
N TRP A 205 -6.87 -0.34 -10.03
CA TRP A 205 -7.47 -1.67 -9.99
C TRP A 205 -8.20 -1.94 -8.67
N MET A 206 -7.61 -1.57 -7.54
CA MET A 206 -8.24 -1.67 -6.22
C MET A 206 -9.52 -0.83 -6.19
N PHE A 207 -9.44 0.47 -6.47
CA PHE A 207 -10.60 1.35 -6.49
C PHE A 207 -11.69 0.80 -7.43
N PHE A 208 -11.35 0.43 -8.66
CA PHE A 208 -12.32 -0.12 -9.59
C PHE A 208 -13.03 -1.37 -9.04
N THR A 209 -12.27 -2.33 -8.53
CA THR A 209 -12.82 -3.61 -8.06
C THR A 209 -13.68 -3.43 -6.80
N TYR A 210 -13.21 -2.62 -5.85
CA TYR A 210 -13.95 -2.31 -4.64
C TYR A 210 -15.22 -1.48 -4.90
N PHE A 211 -15.20 -0.59 -5.90
CA PHE A 211 -16.40 0.13 -6.33
C PHE A 211 -17.46 -0.82 -6.86
N LEU A 212 -17.06 -1.73 -7.76
CA LEU A 212 -17.97 -2.71 -8.33
C LEU A 212 -18.50 -3.67 -7.28
N LEU A 213 -17.67 -4.11 -6.34
CA LEU A 213 -18.07 -4.97 -5.23
C LEU A 213 -19.12 -4.28 -4.36
N GLY A 214 -18.86 -3.03 -3.95
CA GLY A 214 -19.80 -2.25 -3.15
C GLY A 214 -21.10 -1.96 -3.90
N GLY A 215 -21.00 -1.58 -5.17
CA GLY A 215 -22.14 -1.41 -6.06
C GLY A 215 -22.99 -2.67 -6.14
N LEU A 216 -22.39 -3.83 -6.39
CA LEU A 216 -23.08 -5.11 -6.45
C LEU A 216 -23.77 -5.48 -5.13
N ALA A 217 -23.07 -5.34 -4.00
CA ALA A 217 -23.63 -5.59 -2.67
C ALA A 217 -24.87 -4.71 -2.42
N SER A 218 -24.78 -3.42 -2.77
CA SER A 218 -25.89 -2.47 -2.65
C SER A 218 -27.09 -2.87 -3.49
N LEU A 219 -26.86 -3.34 -4.72
CA LEU A 219 -27.93 -3.77 -5.63
C LEU A 219 -28.66 -5.01 -5.11
N ILE A 220 -27.91 -6.01 -4.63
CA ILE A 220 -28.48 -7.25 -4.07
C ILE A 220 -29.35 -6.89 -2.87
N ALA A 221 -28.77 -6.17 -1.92
CA ALA A 221 -29.46 -5.75 -0.71
C ALA A 221 -30.73 -4.94 -1.02
N PHE A 222 -30.63 -3.96 -1.93
CA PHE A 222 -31.79 -3.18 -2.35
C PHE A 222 -32.85 -4.06 -3.03
N SER A 223 -32.46 -4.98 -3.91
CA SER A 223 -33.42 -5.84 -4.64
C SER A 223 -34.23 -6.76 -3.72
N VAL A 224 -33.68 -7.14 -2.56
CA VAL A 224 -34.34 -8.00 -1.58
C VAL A 224 -35.17 -7.17 -0.59
N THR A 225 -34.65 -6.02 -0.17
CA THR A 225 -35.20 -5.26 0.97
C THR A 225 -35.99 -4.01 0.56
N ASN A 226 -35.84 -3.54 -0.67
CA ASN A 226 -36.30 -2.22 -1.16
C ASN A 226 -35.89 -1.04 -0.25
N SER A 227 -34.77 -1.16 0.48
CA SER A 227 -34.33 -0.16 1.44
C SER A 227 -32.90 0.31 1.20
N TYR A 228 -32.72 1.63 1.09
CA TYR A 228 -31.41 2.28 0.97
C TYR A 228 -30.53 2.09 2.20
N ASN A 229 -31.13 2.07 3.39
CA ASN A 229 -30.38 1.92 4.63
C ASN A 229 -29.76 0.52 4.70
N TRP A 230 -30.51 -0.52 4.30
CA TRP A 230 -29.98 -1.88 4.19
C TRP A 230 -28.95 -2.02 3.08
N ALA A 231 -29.17 -1.39 1.93
CA ALA A 231 -28.20 -1.37 0.84
C ALA A 231 -26.85 -0.74 1.26
N MET A 232 -26.90 0.36 1.99
CA MET A 232 -25.72 1.03 2.53
C MET A 232 -25.05 0.18 3.61
N ALA A 233 -25.80 -0.32 4.59
CA ALA A 233 -25.27 -1.13 5.68
C ALA A 233 -24.56 -2.40 5.18
N ILE A 234 -25.16 -3.13 4.26
CA ILE A 234 -24.56 -4.35 3.68
C ILE A 234 -23.33 -4.01 2.85
N THR A 235 -23.36 -2.92 2.08
CA THR A 235 -22.19 -2.49 1.29
C THR A 235 -21.02 -2.11 2.18
N VAL A 236 -21.27 -1.31 3.23
CA VAL A 236 -20.26 -0.93 4.20
C VAL A 236 -19.74 -2.15 4.96
N ALA A 237 -20.59 -3.12 5.30
CA ALA A 237 -20.17 -4.36 5.95
C ALA A 237 -19.28 -5.23 5.03
N VAL A 238 -19.70 -5.48 3.79
CA VAL A 238 -18.93 -6.26 2.82
C VAL A 238 -17.58 -5.60 2.53
N LEU A 239 -17.59 -4.28 2.31
CA LEU A 239 -16.36 -3.56 2.03
C LEU A 239 -15.48 -3.42 3.27
N GLY A 240 -16.06 -3.21 4.45
CA GLY A 240 -15.36 -3.17 5.72
C GLY A 240 -14.67 -4.49 6.05
N ILE A 241 -15.32 -5.63 5.80
CA ILE A 241 -14.69 -6.95 5.94
C ILE A 241 -13.53 -7.08 4.95
N ALA A 242 -13.74 -6.74 3.68
CA ALA A 242 -12.69 -6.86 2.66
C ALA A 242 -11.49 -5.92 2.91
N VAL A 243 -11.73 -4.68 3.35
CA VAL A 243 -10.67 -3.73 3.77
C VAL A 243 -10.00 -4.20 5.05
N GLY A 244 -10.75 -4.68 6.05
CA GLY A 244 -10.20 -5.25 7.28
C GLY A 244 -9.25 -6.41 6.99
N THR A 245 -9.57 -7.27 6.02
CA THR A 245 -8.66 -8.33 5.57
C THR A 245 -7.49 -7.86 4.72
N THR A 246 -7.61 -6.68 4.10
CA THR A 246 -6.51 -6.03 3.40
C THR A 246 -5.41 -5.61 4.40
N GLN A 247 -5.81 -5.09 5.57
CA GLN A 247 -4.87 -4.56 6.58
C GLN A 247 -4.52 -5.54 7.71
N GLY A 248 -5.39 -6.50 8.02
CA GLY A 248 -5.26 -7.40 9.17
C GLY A 248 -4.81 -8.83 8.85
N LEU A 249 -4.82 -9.26 7.59
CA LEU A 249 -4.37 -10.59 7.19
C LEU A 249 -3.08 -10.52 6.39
N THR A 250 -2.00 -11.05 6.96
CA THR A 250 -0.74 -11.26 6.26
C THR A 250 -0.75 -12.64 5.58
N PRO A 251 -0.23 -12.76 4.34
CA PRO A 251 -0.12 -14.03 3.62
C PRO A 251 0.69 -15.12 4.34
N CYS A 252 1.50 -14.73 5.33
CA CYS A 252 2.24 -15.65 6.17
C CYS A 252 1.36 -16.46 7.16
N ASN A 253 0.12 -16.02 7.42
CA ASN A 253 -0.84 -16.75 8.28
C ASN A 253 -1.76 -17.70 7.47
N THR A 254 -1.30 -18.16 6.30
CA THR A 254 -2.10 -18.96 5.34
C THR A 254 -2.55 -20.33 5.87
N ALA A 255 -1.88 -20.87 6.88
CA ALA A 255 -2.24 -22.15 7.50
C ALA A 255 -3.67 -22.18 8.06
N ASP A 256 -4.20 -21.03 8.50
CA ASP A 256 -5.53 -20.95 9.14
C ASP A 256 -6.68 -20.73 8.15
N TYR A 257 -6.42 -20.41 6.87
CA TYR A 257 -7.45 -19.92 5.94
C TYR A 257 -7.57 -20.69 4.61
N GLY A 258 -6.90 -21.85 4.47
CA GLY A 258 -6.63 -22.54 3.20
C GLY A 258 -7.80 -22.80 2.23
N LEU A 259 -9.05 -22.89 2.70
CA LEU A 259 -10.24 -23.03 1.83
C LEU A 259 -11.00 -21.71 1.60
N PHE A 260 -10.99 -20.80 2.57
CA PHE A 260 -11.66 -19.50 2.45
C PHE A 260 -10.83 -18.48 1.69
N ALA A 261 -9.49 -18.62 1.66
CA ALA A 261 -8.53 -17.73 1.01
C ALA A 261 -8.59 -17.71 -0.54
N GLY A 262 -9.42 -18.55 -1.18
CA GLY A 262 -9.51 -18.64 -2.63
C GLY A 262 -10.81 -18.14 -3.28
N SER A 263 -11.93 -18.06 -2.54
CA SER A 263 -13.27 -17.96 -3.15
C SER A 263 -14.24 -16.98 -2.50
N ALA A 264 -13.96 -16.48 -1.28
CA ALA A 264 -14.83 -15.50 -0.63
C ALA A 264 -14.53 -14.05 -1.09
N PRO A 265 -15.50 -13.12 -1.06
CA PRO A 265 -15.24 -11.68 -1.28
C PRO A 265 -14.17 -11.11 -0.32
N VAL A 266 -14.04 -11.73 0.85
CA VAL A 266 -13.00 -11.50 1.87
C VAL A 266 -11.58 -11.69 1.31
N THR A 267 -11.40 -12.56 0.31
CA THR A 267 -10.08 -12.85 -0.28
C THR A 267 -9.57 -11.75 -1.18
N LEU A 268 -10.45 -10.85 -1.64
CA LEU A 268 -10.05 -9.73 -2.47
C LEU A 268 -9.00 -8.87 -1.76
N GLY A 269 -9.23 -8.58 -0.47
CA GLY A 269 -8.28 -7.83 0.34
C GLY A 269 -6.95 -8.55 0.54
N PHE A 270 -7.00 -9.85 0.80
CA PHE A 270 -5.82 -10.71 0.92
C PHE A 270 -4.98 -10.76 -0.38
N ASN A 271 -5.62 -10.89 -1.53
CA ASN A 271 -4.95 -10.94 -2.84
C ASN A 271 -4.31 -9.58 -3.20
N PHE A 272 -5.01 -8.47 -2.93
CA PHE A 272 -4.44 -7.14 -3.14
C PHE A 272 -3.29 -6.85 -2.17
N ASN A 273 -3.38 -7.28 -0.90
CA ASN A 273 -2.27 -7.20 0.04
C ASN A 273 -1.06 -8.01 -0.45
N SER A 274 -1.28 -9.19 -1.03
CA SER A 274 -0.19 -9.99 -1.61
C SER A 274 0.49 -9.31 -2.80
N LEU A 275 -0.29 -8.72 -3.71
CA LEU A 275 0.24 -7.96 -4.85
C LEU A 275 1.03 -6.74 -4.36
N HIS A 276 0.49 -6.02 -3.39
CA HIS A 276 1.11 -4.85 -2.78
C HIS A 276 2.48 -5.19 -2.17
N GLN A 277 2.52 -6.18 -1.29
CA GLN A 277 3.75 -6.62 -0.62
C GLN A 277 4.80 -7.08 -1.62
N PHE A 278 4.39 -7.84 -2.64
CA PHE A 278 5.30 -8.29 -3.69
C PHE A 278 5.86 -7.15 -4.53
N PHE A 279 5.01 -6.27 -5.05
CA PHE A 279 5.46 -5.22 -5.95
C PHE A 279 6.26 -4.13 -5.24
N TRP A 280 6.03 -3.91 -3.94
CA TRP A 280 6.47 -2.68 -3.29
C TRP A 280 7.39 -2.88 -2.09
N LEU A 281 7.19 -3.90 -1.24
CA LEU A 281 7.95 -4.03 0.00
C LEU A 281 9.12 -5.01 -0.08
N HIS A 282 9.29 -5.75 -1.19
CA HIS A 282 10.43 -6.64 -1.45
C HIS A 282 10.86 -7.47 -0.23
N MET A 283 9.91 -7.87 0.62
CA MET A 283 10.26 -8.59 1.84
C MET A 283 10.78 -9.97 1.43
N GLU A 284 11.89 -10.37 2.05
CA GLU A 284 12.65 -11.60 1.80
C GLU A 284 11.81 -12.91 1.86
N ASN A 285 10.56 -12.81 2.31
CA ASN A 285 9.62 -13.92 2.45
C ASN A 285 8.68 -14.11 1.23
N TYR A 286 9.19 -14.04 0.00
CA TYR A 286 8.38 -14.26 -1.23
C TYR A 286 7.64 -15.61 -1.25
N GLU A 287 8.13 -16.60 -0.48
CA GLU A 287 7.57 -17.95 -0.39
C GLU A 287 6.18 -18.01 0.26
N CYS A 288 5.84 -17.03 1.09
CA CYS A 288 4.57 -16.98 1.83
C CYS A 288 3.43 -16.30 1.05
N TYR A 289 3.72 -15.67 -0.08
CA TYR A 289 2.74 -14.91 -0.87
C TYR A 289 2.21 -15.74 -2.02
N ARG A 290 0.92 -15.57 -2.37
CA ARG A 290 0.47 -16.07 -3.69
C ARG A 290 1.36 -15.44 -4.75
N THR A 291 1.75 -16.23 -5.75
CA THR A 291 2.51 -15.67 -6.87
C THR A 291 1.76 -14.45 -7.41
N PRO A 292 2.47 -13.37 -7.79
CA PRO A 292 1.84 -12.12 -8.22
C PRO A 292 0.88 -12.34 -9.39
N VAL A 293 1.28 -13.26 -10.27
CA VAL A 293 0.47 -13.72 -11.39
C VAL A 293 -0.82 -14.37 -10.89
N ALA A 294 -0.77 -15.26 -9.91
CA ALA A 294 -1.97 -15.88 -9.34
C ALA A 294 -2.86 -14.86 -8.64
N ALA A 295 -2.30 -13.94 -7.85
CA ALA A 295 -3.08 -12.92 -7.15
C ALA A 295 -3.75 -11.93 -8.14
N ALA A 296 -3.05 -11.52 -9.19
CA ALA A 296 -3.59 -10.67 -10.25
C ALA A 296 -4.69 -11.37 -11.05
N VAL A 297 -4.48 -12.64 -11.42
CA VAL A 297 -5.48 -13.45 -12.12
C VAL A 297 -6.74 -13.61 -11.26
N ILE A 298 -6.59 -13.90 -9.97
CA ILE A 298 -7.74 -14.07 -9.07
C ILE A 298 -8.48 -12.74 -8.87
N ALA A 299 -7.77 -11.63 -8.66
CA ALA A 299 -8.39 -10.31 -8.58
C ALA A 299 -9.18 -9.99 -9.86
N ALA A 300 -8.60 -10.23 -11.04
CA ALA A 300 -9.28 -10.03 -12.32
C ALA A 300 -10.51 -10.93 -12.49
N LEU A 301 -10.41 -12.20 -12.10
CA LEU A 301 -11.55 -13.13 -12.11
C LEU A 301 -12.69 -12.63 -11.21
N PHE A 302 -12.38 -12.14 -10.01
CA PHE A 302 -13.40 -11.54 -9.13
C PHE A 302 -14.06 -10.32 -9.78
N THR A 303 -13.29 -9.45 -10.42
CA THR A 303 -13.85 -8.30 -11.15
C THR A 303 -14.82 -8.73 -12.25
N VAL A 304 -14.49 -9.77 -13.01
CA VAL A 304 -15.37 -10.34 -14.03
C VAL A 304 -16.62 -10.97 -13.40
N LEU A 305 -16.47 -11.73 -12.30
CA LEU A 305 -17.60 -12.34 -11.58
C LEU A 305 -18.55 -11.30 -10.99
N ILE A 306 -18.01 -10.23 -10.39
CA ILE A 306 -18.79 -9.11 -9.86
C ILE A 306 -19.56 -8.43 -11.00
N TYR A 307 -18.91 -8.19 -12.14
CA TYR A 307 -19.56 -7.64 -13.32
C TYR A 307 -20.69 -8.53 -13.85
N MET A 308 -20.46 -9.84 -13.95
CA MET A 308 -21.48 -10.80 -14.37
C MET A 308 -22.64 -10.89 -13.37
N GLY A 309 -22.34 -10.87 -12.07
CA GLY A 309 -23.35 -10.86 -11.00
C GLY A 309 -24.24 -9.63 -11.08
N ALA A 310 -23.65 -8.44 -11.26
CA ALA A 310 -24.40 -7.21 -11.47
C ALA A 310 -25.34 -7.35 -12.67
N ARG A 311 -24.83 -7.85 -13.80
CA ARG A 311 -25.62 -8.08 -15.02
C ARG A 311 -26.80 -9.03 -14.79
N LEU A 312 -26.60 -10.13 -14.06
CA LEU A 312 -27.64 -11.12 -13.76
C LEU A 312 -28.77 -10.54 -12.90
N ILE A 313 -28.46 -9.75 -11.88
CA ILE A 313 -29.47 -9.11 -11.01
C ILE A 313 -30.33 -8.11 -11.82
N PHE A 314 -29.68 -7.32 -12.68
CA PHE A 314 -30.40 -6.42 -13.60
C PHE A 314 -31.29 -7.17 -14.60
N MET A 315 -30.96 -8.42 -14.93
CA MET A 315 -31.83 -9.29 -15.74
C MET A 315 -32.97 -9.89 -14.92
N ARG A 316 -32.77 -10.27 -13.65
CA ARG A 316 -33.82 -10.91 -12.83
C ARG A 316 -34.94 -9.96 -12.41
N GLY A 317 -34.63 -8.68 -12.17
CA GLY A 317 -35.66 -7.63 -11.97
C GLY A 317 -36.61 -7.47 -13.17
N ARG A 318 -36.30 -8.05 -14.33
CA ARG A 318 -37.19 -8.15 -15.49
C ARG A 318 -38.42 -9.03 -15.23
N LEU A 319 -38.20 -10.23 -14.70
CA LEU A 319 -39.24 -11.25 -14.59
C LEU A 319 -40.27 -10.92 -13.53
N ALA A 320 -39.86 -10.23 -12.47
CA ALA A 320 -40.77 -9.77 -11.43
C ALA A 320 -41.72 -8.66 -11.95
N MET A 321 -41.20 -7.69 -12.70
CA MET A 321 -42.01 -6.58 -13.24
C MET A 321 -42.85 -6.94 -14.47
N GLU A 322 -42.49 -7.99 -15.22
CA GLU A 322 -43.33 -8.53 -16.30
C GLU A 322 -44.53 -9.35 -15.77
N ASN A 323 -44.43 -9.92 -14.57
CA ASN A 323 -45.53 -10.67 -13.93
C ASN A 323 -46.53 -9.77 -13.16
N ASP A 324 -46.16 -8.52 -12.87
CA ASP A 324 -47.02 -7.53 -12.20
C ASP A 324 -47.78 -6.61 -13.20
N ARG A 325 -47.69 -6.90 -14.52
CA ARG A 325 -48.47 -6.25 -15.59
C ARG A 325 -49.50 -7.21 -16.16
#